data_AF-A0A4R6S915-F1
#
_entry.id   AF-A0A4R6S915-F1
#
_cell.length_a   1.000
_cell.length_b   1.000
_cell.length_c   1.000
_cell.angle_alpha   90.00
_cell.angle_beta   90.00
_cell.angle_gamma   90.00
#
_symmetry.space_group_name_H-M   'P 1'
#
loop_
_entity.id
_entity.type
_entity.pdbx_description
1 polymer ?
#
loop_
_entity_poly.entity_id
_entity_poly.type
_entity_poly.pdbx_seq_one_letter_code
_entity_poly.pdbx_strand_id
1 'polypeptide(L)'
;MSQNQTPYDTDLRLRPRAWEGEALTTPGAYGKVDFDNDEGATMFTAWLQKNEAGGCILRVDEYQDVELTIETSSQRQIREAAMQELDKTLRALVAPHAKAVTLVEEDPETFGRGHYVLENTPGDRRIVITEQYIGTDWSDDERVPNSWHVETESRGIENGTLGEWGQKDSRVITPDTLPGFIDYVASWVEKEVIDHPAVESIHAMYTRHHRHLRPESLSGPSTGPTY
;
A
#
# COMPACT_ATOMS: atom_id res chain seq x y z
N MET A 1 -11.75 -27.09 22.62
CA MET A 1 -11.68 -25.79 21.92
C MET A 1 -12.16 -26.06 20.50
N SER A 2 -13.37 -25.62 20.16
CA SER A 2 -13.95 -25.90 18.83
C SER A 2 -13.28 -24.97 17.83
N GLN A 3 -12.57 -25.54 16.86
CA GLN A 3 -12.09 -24.79 15.71
C GLN A 3 -13.31 -24.24 14.96
N ASN A 4 -13.26 -22.95 14.57
CA ASN A 4 -14.26 -22.36 13.68
C ASN A 4 -14.22 -23.16 12.37
N GLN A 5 -15.21 -24.04 12.19
CA GLN A 5 -15.40 -24.75 10.93
C GLN A 5 -15.77 -23.73 9.87
N THR A 6 -14.97 -23.66 8.82
CA THR A 6 -15.28 -22.83 7.67
C THR A 6 -16.40 -23.49 6.86
N PRO A 7 -17.11 -22.76 5.99
CA PRO A 7 -18.08 -23.36 5.07
C PRO A 7 -17.48 -24.53 4.24
N TYR A 8 -16.16 -24.52 4.00
CA TYR A 8 -15.42 -25.61 3.35
C TYR A 8 -15.40 -26.93 4.18
N ASP A 9 -15.51 -26.85 5.50
CA ASP A 9 -15.44 -27.98 6.43
C ASP A 9 -16.81 -28.64 6.71
N THR A 10 -17.90 -27.95 6.34
CA THR A 10 -19.29 -28.36 6.66
C THR A 10 -20.05 -29.01 5.51
N ASP A 11 -19.40 -29.23 4.36
CA ASP A 11 -20.00 -29.80 3.15
C ASP A 11 -21.22 -29.01 2.62
N LEU A 12 -21.39 -27.76 3.06
CA LEU A 12 -22.32 -26.75 2.53
C LEU A 12 -21.78 -26.17 1.22
N ARG A 13 -21.39 -27.04 0.28
CA ARG A 13 -20.99 -26.63 -1.07
C ARG A 13 -22.16 -25.91 -1.73
N LEU A 14 -21.90 -24.75 -2.33
CA LEU A 14 -22.80 -24.16 -3.31
C LEU A 14 -23.10 -25.24 -4.37
N ARG A 15 -24.35 -25.73 -4.40
CA ARG A 15 -24.70 -26.89 -5.23
C ARG A 15 -24.73 -26.47 -6.69
N PRO A 16 -23.91 -27.06 -7.57
CA PRO A 16 -23.95 -26.74 -8.99
C PRO A 16 -25.35 -27.03 -9.54
N ARG A 17 -25.93 -26.05 -10.24
CA ARG A 17 -27.17 -26.22 -11.01
C ARG A 17 -26.85 -26.84 -12.37
N ALA A 18 -27.81 -27.62 -12.86
CA ALA A 18 -27.72 -28.20 -14.19
C ALA A 18 -27.84 -27.12 -15.27
N TRP A 19 -27.23 -27.34 -16.43
CA TRP A 19 -27.39 -26.45 -17.58
C TRP A 19 -28.84 -26.52 -18.09
N GLU A 20 -29.46 -25.38 -18.43
CA GLU A 20 -30.80 -25.39 -19.01
C GLU A 20 -30.80 -26.21 -20.33
N GLY A 21 -31.65 -27.24 -20.37
CA GLY A 21 -31.83 -28.09 -21.57
C GLY A 21 -30.97 -29.35 -21.62
N GLU A 22 -30.04 -29.58 -20.69
CA GLU A 22 -29.30 -30.85 -20.61
C GLU A 22 -29.89 -31.80 -19.56
N ALA A 23 -30.04 -33.08 -19.91
CA ALA A 23 -30.43 -34.10 -18.95
C ALA A 23 -29.36 -34.23 -17.86
N LEU A 24 -29.78 -34.38 -16.60
CA LEU A 24 -28.92 -34.62 -15.42
C LEU A 24 -27.96 -35.82 -15.56
N THR A 25 -28.18 -36.64 -16.59
CA THR A 25 -27.40 -37.83 -16.93
C THR A 25 -26.25 -37.56 -17.91
N THR A 26 -26.13 -36.36 -18.49
CA THR A 26 -25.05 -36.01 -19.42
C THR A 26 -23.77 -35.71 -18.63
N PRO A 27 -22.63 -36.40 -18.89
CA PRO A 27 -21.36 -36.08 -18.26
C PRO A 27 -20.90 -34.65 -18.62
N GLY A 28 -21.02 -33.72 -17.68
CA GLY A 28 -20.75 -32.29 -17.92
C GLY A 28 -21.96 -31.36 -17.71
N ALA A 29 -23.15 -31.90 -17.43
CA ALA A 29 -24.38 -31.14 -17.25
C ALA A 29 -24.44 -30.26 -15.99
N TYR A 30 -23.41 -30.23 -15.14
CA TYR A 30 -23.33 -29.40 -13.94
C TYR A 30 -22.40 -28.22 -14.24
N GLY A 31 -22.81 -26.98 -13.96
CA GLY A 31 -21.94 -25.85 -14.26
C GLY A 31 -22.23 -24.55 -13.56
N LYS A 32 -23.49 -24.18 -13.34
CA LYS A 32 -23.84 -22.85 -12.84
C LYS A 32 -23.95 -22.82 -11.32
N VAL A 33 -23.30 -21.85 -10.70
CA VAL A 33 -23.32 -21.61 -9.25
C VAL A 33 -23.75 -20.17 -9.02
N ASP A 34 -24.81 -19.99 -8.24
CA ASP A 34 -25.31 -18.68 -7.85
C ASP A 34 -24.62 -18.25 -6.55
N PHE A 35 -24.25 -16.98 -6.49
CA PHE A 35 -23.69 -16.33 -5.32
C PHE A 35 -24.66 -15.25 -4.86
N ASP A 36 -25.26 -15.47 -3.70
CA ASP A 36 -26.28 -14.59 -3.12
C ASP A 36 -25.68 -13.68 -2.05
N ASN A 37 -26.27 -12.48 -1.87
CA ASN A 37 -25.95 -11.60 -0.75
C ASN A 37 -26.61 -12.09 0.56
N ASP A 38 -26.38 -11.36 1.65
CA ASP A 38 -26.95 -11.63 2.98
C ASP A 38 -28.49 -11.51 3.04
N GLU A 39 -29.09 -10.79 2.09
CA GLU A 39 -30.53 -10.68 1.91
C GLU A 39 -31.13 -11.82 1.06
N GLY A 40 -30.30 -12.71 0.50
CA GLY A 40 -30.71 -13.84 -0.33
C GLY A 40 -30.99 -13.49 -1.80
N ALA A 41 -30.55 -12.33 -2.27
CA ALA A 41 -30.60 -11.93 -3.67
C ALA A 41 -29.32 -12.36 -4.41
N THR A 42 -29.45 -12.94 -5.60
CA THR A 42 -28.31 -13.37 -6.41
C THR A 42 -27.54 -12.18 -6.97
N MET A 43 -26.25 -12.08 -6.59
CA MET A 43 -25.32 -11.05 -7.05
C MET A 43 -24.71 -11.41 -8.40
N PHE A 44 -24.29 -12.66 -8.58
CA PHE A 44 -23.76 -13.18 -9.84
C PHE A 44 -23.89 -14.71 -9.94
N THR A 45 -23.88 -15.23 -11.16
CA THR A 45 -23.84 -16.67 -11.45
C THR A 45 -22.56 -17.00 -12.21
N ALA A 46 -21.77 -17.96 -11.72
CA ALA A 46 -20.52 -18.39 -12.35
C ALA A 46 -20.59 -19.84 -12.86
N TRP A 47 -19.93 -20.14 -13.99
CA TRP A 47 -19.80 -21.50 -14.51
C TRP A 47 -18.54 -21.75 -15.33
N LEU A 48 -18.12 -23.02 -15.40
CA LEU A 48 -17.04 -23.45 -16.29
C LEU A 48 -17.60 -23.99 -17.60
N GLN A 49 -17.15 -23.44 -18.72
CA GLN A 49 -17.42 -23.95 -20.06
C GLN A 49 -16.14 -24.61 -20.62
N LYS A 50 -16.20 -25.89 -20.96
CA LYS A 50 -15.09 -26.57 -21.63
C LYS A 50 -14.85 -25.97 -23.01
N ASN A 51 -13.58 -25.82 -23.40
CA ASN A 51 -13.20 -25.43 -24.75
C ASN A 51 -12.75 -26.66 -25.56
N GLU A 52 -12.73 -26.54 -26.89
CA GLU A 52 -12.37 -27.63 -27.81
C GLU A 52 -10.91 -28.07 -27.68
N ALA A 53 -10.05 -27.23 -27.11
CA ALA A 53 -8.63 -27.51 -26.89
C ALA A 53 -8.34 -28.24 -25.55
N GLY A 54 -9.38 -28.65 -24.82
CA GLY A 54 -9.23 -29.36 -23.53
C GLY A 54 -9.03 -28.47 -22.30
N GLY A 55 -9.10 -27.15 -22.47
CA GLY A 55 -9.16 -26.17 -21.38
C GLY A 55 -10.59 -25.84 -20.94
N CYS A 56 -10.72 -24.93 -19.99
CA CYS A 56 -12.02 -24.41 -19.52
C CYS A 56 -12.01 -22.88 -19.51
N ILE A 57 -13.18 -22.28 -19.69
CA ILE A 57 -13.44 -20.84 -19.58
C ILE A 57 -14.36 -20.65 -18.38
N LEU A 58 -13.95 -19.83 -17.41
CA LEU A 58 -14.86 -19.33 -16.37
C LEU A 58 -15.72 -18.24 -16.99
N ARG A 59 -17.04 -18.41 -16.90
CA ARG A 59 -18.07 -17.46 -17.32
C ARG A 59 -18.77 -16.93 -16.08
N VAL A 60 -19.11 -15.65 -16.10
CA VAL A 60 -19.84 -14.98 -15.02
C VAL A 60 -20.93 -14.12 -15.65
N ASP A 61 -22.16 -14.30 -15.16
CA ASP A 61 -23.28 -13.38 -15.39
C ASP A 61 -23.43 -12.53 -14.12
N GLU A 62 -23.26 -11.21 -14.25
CA GLU A 62 -23.40 -10.25 -13.15
C GLU A 62 -24.84 -9.70 -13.11
N TYR A 63 -25.42 -9.60 -11.91
CA TYR A 63 -26.77 -9.06 -11.69
C TYR A 63 -26.78 -7.82 -10.79
N GLN A 64 -25.60 -7.35 -10.41
CA GLN A 64 -25.38 -6.15 -9.61
C GLN A 64 -24.87 -5.00 -10.50
N ASP A 65 -25.06 -3.76 -10.02
CA ASP A 65 -24.58 -2.55 -10.71
C ASP A 65 -23.09 -2.26 -10.45
N VAL A 66 -22.42 -3.08 -9.61
CA VAL A 66 -21.01 -2.93 -9.24
C VAL A 66 -20.18 -3.99 -9.95
N GLU A 67 -19.10 -3.57 -10.60
CA GLU A 67 -18.19 -4.45 -11.35
C GLU A 67 -17.59 -5.53 -10.44
N LEU A 68 -17.73 -6.80 -10.84
CA LEU A 68 -17.11 -7.92 -10.16
C LEU A 68 -15.62 -8.01 -10.48
N THR A 69 -14.78 -7.95 -9.44
CA THR A 69 -13.34 -8.25 -9.57
C THR A 69 -13.07 -9.72 -9.26
N ILE A 70 -12.40 -10.43 -10.17
CA ILE A 70 -11.98 -11.82 -9.98
C ILE A 70 -10.47 -11.87 -9.75
N GLU A 71 -10.07 -12.38 -8.59
CA GLU A 71 -8.68 -12.68 -8.26
C GLU A 71 -8.46 -14.19 -8.16
N THR A 72 -7.39 -14.67 -8.78
CA THR A 72 -6.90 -16.03 -8.58
C THR A 72 -5.87 -16.08 -7.44
N SER A 73 -5.74 -17.23 -6.77
CA SER A 73 -4.73 -17.40 -5.72
C SER A 73 -3.30 -17.15 -6.20
N SER A 74 -3.00 -17.43 -7.48
CA SER A 74 -1.68 -17.13 -8.05
C SER A 74 -1.44 -15.62 -8.18
N GLN A 75 -2.46 -14.83 -8.54
CA GLN A 75 -2.35 -13.38 -8.59
C GLN A 75 -2.16 -12.81 -7.18
N ARG A 76 -2.93 -13.29 -6.19
CA ARG A 76 -2.77 -12.89 -4.78
C ARG A 76 -1.35 -13.18 -4.27
N GLN A 77 -0.84 -14.39 -4.50
CA GLN A 77 0.52 -14.79 -4.10
C GLN A 77 1.60 -13.89 -4.72
N ILE A 78 1.43 -13.43 -5.96
CA ILE A 78 2.36 -12.49 -6.59
C ILE A 78 2.36 -11.15 -5.85
N ARG A 79 1.18 -10.65 -5.45
CA ARG A 79 1.06 -9.37 -4.72
C ARG A 79 1.63 -9.47 -3.30
N GLU A 80 1.35 -10.57 -2.60
CA GLU A 80 1.91 -10.85 -1.27
C GLU A 80 3.44 -10.94 -1.32
N ALA A 81 3.99 -11.66 -2.30
CA ALA A 81 5.43 -11.75 -2.50
C ALA A 81 6.06 -10.38 -2.83
N ALA A 82 5.39 -9.56 -3.66
CA ALA A 82 5.85 -8.23 -3.99
C ALA A 82 5.87 -7.29 -2.76
N MET A 83 4.83 -7.33 -1.92
CA MET A 83 4.78 -6.56 -0.67
C MET A 83 5.91 -6.97 0.29
N GLN A 84 6.11 -8.28 0.48
CA GLN A 84 7.19 -8.78 1.34
C GLN A 84 8.57 -8.41 0.80
N GLU A 85 8.77 -8.48 -0.51
CA GLU A 85 10.04 -8.10 -1.13
C GLU A 85 10.31 -6.61 -1.02
N LEU A 86 9.29 -5.76 -1.21
CA LEU A 86 9.39 -4.32 -1.02
C LEU A 86 9.83 -4.00 0.42
N ASP A 87 9.09 -4.46 1.43
CA ASP A 87 9.40 -4.21 2.85
C ASP A 87 10.84 -4.65 3.20
N LYS A 88 11.15 -5.91 2.89
CA LYS A 88 12.46 -6.51 3.18
C LYS A 88 13.58 -5.72 2.54
N THR A 89 13.43 -5.34 1.27
CA THR A 89 14.49 -4.67 0.52
C THR A 89 14.66 -3.22 0.93
N LEU A 90 13.58 -2.48 1.22
CA LEU A 90 13.69 -1.12 1.78
C LEU A 90 14.46 -1.12 3.10
N ARG A 91 14.13 -2.03 4.01
CA ARG A 91 14.86 -2.18 5.28
C ARG A 91 16.33 -2.54 5.07
N ALA A 92 16.61 -3.47 4.17
CA ALA A 92 17.98 -3.90 3.87
C ALA A 92 18.82 -2.77 3.25
N LEU A 93 18.23 -1.95 2.38
CA LEU A 93 18.90 -0.81 1.75
C LEU A 93 19.21 0.30 2.76
N VAL A 94 18.29 0.59 3.68
CA VAL A 94 18.43 1.72 4.61
C VAL A 94 19.26 1.36 5.84
N ALA A 95 19.21 0.13 6.34
CA ALA A 95 19.86 -0.27 7.59
C ALA A 95 21.37 0.08 7.70
N PRO A 96 22.22 -0.09 6.65
CA PRO A 96 23.63 0.30 6.69
C PRO A 96 23.84 1.82 6.71
N HIS A 97 22.81 2.59 6.33
CA HIS A 97 22.86 4.01 6.05
C HIS A 97 21.97 4.85 6.96
N ALA A 98 21.58 4.32 8.13
CA ALA A 98 20.65 4.92 9.08
C ALA A 98 21.01 6.34 9.58
N LYS A 99 22.25 6.78 9.39
CA LYS A 99 22.67 8.17 9.67
C LYS A 99 22.22 9.15 8.60
N ALA A 100 22.17 8.70 7.34
CA ALA A 100 21.86 9.54 6.19
C ALA A 100 20.40 9.43 5.75
N VAL A 101 19.83 8.24 5.86
CA VAL A 101 18.45 7.97 5.48
C VAL A 101 17.79 7.19 6.60
N THR A 102 16.57 7.59 6.98
CA THR A 102 15.71 6.83 7.90
C THR A 102 14.53 6.27 7.13
N LEU A 103 14.13 5.04 7.46
CA LEU A 103 12.88 4.45 7.00
C LEU A 103 11.88 4.52 8.15
N VAL A 104 10.73 5.13 7.90
CA VAL A 104 9.61 5.22 8.84
C VAL A 104 8.41 4.50 8.22
N GLU A 105 7.76 3.66 9.01
CA GLU A 105 6.45 3.13 8.69
C GLU A 105 5.42 4.00 9.39
N GLU A 106 4.48 4.51 8.61
CA GLU A 106 3.37 5.30 9.12
C GLU A 106 2.06 4.69 8.61
N ASP A 107 0.96 5.01 9.26
CA ASP A 107 -0.37 4.64 8.77
C ASP A 107 -1.03 5.91 8.19
N PRO A 108 -1.23 5.98 6.85
CA PRO A 108 -1.85 7.14 6.23
C PRO A 108 -3.26 7.44 6.74
N GLU A 109 -3.97 6.42 7.24
CA GLU A 109 -5.30 6.58 7.81
C GLU A 109 -5.25 7.32 9.17
N THR A 110 -4.09 7.36 9.83
CA THR A 110 -3.85 8.06 11.11
C THR A 110 -2.91 9.26 10.98
N PHE A 111 -3.03 9.99 9.87
CA PHE A 111 -2.21 11.17 9.54
C PHE A 111 -0.76 10.87 9.11
N GLY A 112 -0.44 9.60 8.83
CA GLY A 112 0.79 9.22 8.15
C GLY A 112 0.85 9.77 6.72
N ARG A 113 2.06 9.93 6.19
CA ARG A 113 2.29 10.44 4.83
C ARG A 113 2.22 9.34 3.79
N GLY A 114 2.63 8.13 4.18
CA GLY A 114 2.63 6.92 3.39
C GLY A 114 2.87 5.73 4.29
N HIS A 115 2.70 4.53 3.75
CA HIS A 115 2.98 3.29 4.48
C HIS A 115 4.48 3.12 4.72
N TYR A 116 5.31 3.60 3.78
CA TYR A 116 6.76 3.71 3.94
C TYR A 116 7.22 5.11 3.58
N VAL A 117 8.07 5.70 4.43
CA VAL A 117 8.68 7.01 4.21
C VAL A 117 10.20 6.88 4.38
N LEU A 118 10.94 7.04 3.29
CA LEU A 118 12.40 7.17 3.32
C LEU A 118 12.75 8.64 3.41
N GLU A 119 13.40 9.07 4.47
CA GLU A 119 13.68 10.48 4.72
C GLU A 119 15.18 10.74 4.93
N ASN A 120 15.71 11.74 4.23
CA ASN A 120 16.95 12.43 4.58
C ASN A 120 16.55 13.76 5.24
N THR A 121 16.43 13.76 6.57
CA THR A 121 15.98 14.94 7.33
C THR A 121 16.94 16.13 7.17
N PRO A 122 18.28 15.97 7.22
CA PRO A 122 19.19 17.10 7.03
C PRO A 122 19.06 17.77 5.65
N GLY A 123 18.73 16.98 4.63
CA GLY A 123 18.64 17.37 3.22
C GLY A 123 17.24 17.71 2.77
N ASP A 124 16.26 17.63 3.67
CA ASP A 124 14.85 17.96 3.42
C ASP A 124 14.33 17.29 2.13
N ARG A 125 14.68 16.01 1.97
CA ARG A 125 14.34 15.14 0.84
C ARG A 125 13.72 13.85 1.35
N ARG A 126 12.69 13.37 0.66
CA ARG A 126 12.06 12.09 1.01
C ARG A 126 11.40 11.39 -0.18
N ILE A 127 11.20 10.09 -0.01
CA ILE A 127 10.33 9.25 -0.84
C ILE A 127 9.19 8.75 0.05
N VAL A 128 7.96 8.96 -0.38
CA VAL A 128 6.73 8.52 0.27
C VAL A 128 6.12 7.42 -0.59
N ILE A 129 5.78 6.29 0.02
CA ILE A 129 5.21 5.12 -0.65
C ILE A 129 3.90 4.78 0.04
N THR A 130 2.80 4.83 -0.71
CA THR A 130 1.44 4.62 -0.21
C THR A 130 0.80 3.44 -0.90
N GLU A 131 0.47 2.40 -0.13
CA GLU A 131 -0.26 1.23 -0.60
C GLU A 131 -1.62 1.63 -1.20
N GLN A 132 -1.96 1.00 -2.32
CA GLN A 132 -3.22 1.20 -3.03
C GLN A 132 -3.99 -0.11 -3.09
N TYR A 133 -5.25 -0.06 -2.69
CA TYR A 133 -6.13 -1.22 -2.57
C TYR A 133 -7.31 -1.07 -3.53
N ILE A 134 -7.71 -2.17 -4.18
CA ILE A 134 -8.89 -2.22 -5.05
C ILE A 134 -9.84 -3.28 -4.50
N GLY A 135 -11.13 -2.94 -4.41
CA GLY A 135 -12.18 -3.88 -4.06
C GLY A 135 -12.17 -4.32 -2.59
N THR A 136 -11.44 -3.59 -1.74
CA THR A 136 -11.36 -3.82 -0.31
C THR A 136 -11.27 -2.47 0.43
N ASP A 137 -11.67 -2.44 1.69
CA ASP A 137 -11.61 -1.25 2.55
C ASP A 137 -10.71 -1.49 3.77
N TRP A 138 -10.74 -0.57 4.73
CA TRP A 138 -9.93 -0.63 5.95
C TRP A 138 -10.40 -1.66 6.98
N SER A 139 -11.59 -2.24 6.79
CA SER A 139 -12.09 -3.29 7.67
C SER A 139 -11.56 -4.69 7.33
N ASP A 140 -11.00 -4.85 6.12
CA ASP A 140 -10.35 -6.09 5.67
C ASP A 140 -8.91 -6.14 6.18
N ASP A 141 -8.65 -7.00 7.16
CA ASP A 141 -7.32 -7.21 7.75
C ASP A 141 -6.41 -8.11 6.90
N GLU A 142 -6.97 -8.76 5.87
CA GLU A 142 -6.24 -9.58 4.91
C GLU A 142 -5.94 -8.85 3.60
N ARG A 143 -6.23 -7.55 3.52
CA ARG A 143 -6.01 -6.75 2.31
C ARG A 143 -4.55 -6.79 1.89
N VAL A 144 -4.32 -7.03 0.60
CA VAL A 144 -2.99 -6.98 -0.03
C VAL A 144 -3.00 -5.86 -1.06
N PRO A 145 -2.00 -4.96 -1.08
CA PRO A 145 -1.96 -3.88 -2.04
C PRO A 145 -1.93 -4.39 -3.48
N ASN A 146 -2.65 -3.70 -4.37
CA ASN A 146 -2.62 -3.92 -5.82
C ASN A 146 -1.43 -3.21 -6.47
N SER A 147 -1.08 -2.06 -5.91
CA SER A 147 -0.02 -1.18 -6.36
C SER A 147 0.42 -0.29 -5.21
N TRP A 148 1.48 0.49 -5.44
CA TRP A 148 1.91 1.53 -4.52
C TRP A 148 2.05 2.84 -5.29
N HIS A 149 1.49 3.91 -4.74
CA HIS A 149 1.73 5.26 -5.22
C HIS A 149 3.00 5.80 -4.57
N VAL A 150 3.91 6.33 -5.36
CA VAL A 150 5.22 6.80 -4.92
C VAL A 150 5.37 8.27 -5.25
N GLU A 151 5.76 9.05 -4.25
CA GLU A 151 6.02 10.48 -4.37
C GLU A 151 7.42 10.79 -3.89
N THR A 152 8.18 11.49 -4.72
CA THR A 152 9.48 12.04 -4.30
C THR A 152 9.29 13.51 -4.01
N GLU A 153 9.68 13.93 -2.81
CA GLU A 153 9.43 15.28 -2.33
C GLU A 153 10.73 15.91 -1.83
N SER A 154 10.80 17.22 -1.97
CA SER A 154 11.87 18.01 -1.38
C SER A 154 11.34 19.38 -0.98
N ARG A 155 11.88 19.97 0.07
CA ARG A 155 11.65 21.39 0.38
C ARG A 155 12.97 22.15 0.41
N GLY A 156 12.93 23.36 -0.11
CA GLY A 156 14.06 24.29 -0.07
C GLY A 156 13.87 25.33 1.01
N ILE A 157 14.90 26.16 1.20
CA ILE A 157 14.76 27.39 1.95
C ILE A 157 14.25 28.47 0.99
N GLU A 158 13.10 29.05 1.30
CA GLU A 158 12.54 30.18 0.57
C GLU A 158 12.49 31.39 1.50
N ASN A 159 13.11 32.50 1.07
CA ASN A 159 13.19 33.74 1.85
C ASN A 159 13.71 33.55 3.31
N GLY A 160 14.65 32.62 3.51
CA GLY A 160 15.23 32.33 4.82
C GLY A 160 14.35 31.47 5.74
N THR A 161 13.17 31.07 5.30
CA THR A 161 12.27 30.15 6.00
C THR A 161 12.23 28.81 5.28
N LEU A 162 12.04 27.73 6.02
CA LEU A 162 11.83 26.41 5.43
C LEU A 162 10.53 26.43 4.63
N GLY A 163 10.63 26.18 3.32
CA GLY A 163 9.48 26.17 2.41
C GLY A 163 8.59 24.94 2.61
N GLU A 164 7.46 24.94 1.92
CA GLU A 164 6.57 23.77 1.87
C GLU A 164 7.23 22.62 1.09
N TRP A 165 6.79 21.39 1.39
CA TRP A 165 7.21 20.22 0.62
C TRP A 165 6.69 20.33 -0.81
N GLY A 166 7.61 20.32 -1.77
CA GLY A 166 7.28 20.29 -3.19
C GLY A 166 7.45 18.89 -3.74
N GLN A 167 6.40 18.36 -4.37
CA GLN A 167 6.47 17.13 -5.14
C GLN A 167 7.37 17.34 -6.36
N LYS A 168 8.34 16.45 -6.52
CA LYS A 168 9.30 16.44 -7.64
C LYS A 168 8.97 15.36 -8.66
N ASP A 169 8.45 14.25 -8.19
CA ASP A 169 8.07 13.12 -9.02
C ASP A 169 6.91 12.35 -8.40
N SER A 170 6.13 11.70 -9.26
CA SER A 170 4.96 10.91 -8.89
C SER A 170 4.82 9.72 -9.83
N ARG A 171 4.65 8.52 -9.30
CA ARG A 171 4.47 7.31 -10.10
C ARG A 171 3.69 6.24 -9.34
N VAL A 172 3.02 5.37 -10.08
CA VAL A 172 2.43 4.14 -9.54
C VAL A 172 3.34 2.97 -9.89
N ILE A 173 3.63 2.13 -8.90
CA ILE A 173 4.38 0.89 -9.07
C ILE A 173 3.46 -0.31 -8.81
N THR A 174 3.71 -1.38 -9.53
CA THR A 174 2.95 -2.63 -9.55
C THR A 174 3.92 -3.80 -9.34
N PRO A 175 3.45 -5.01 -9.02
CA PRO A 175 4.34 -6.16 -8.81
C PRO A 175 5.34 -6.41 -9.95
N ASP A 176 4.97 -6.15 -11.20
CA ASP A 176 5.81 -6.29 -12.39
C ASP A 176 6.86 -5.16 -12.56
N THR A 177 6.59 -3.96 -12.03
CA THR A 177 7.51 -2.82 -12.11
C THR A 177 8.34 -2.61 -10.84
N LEU A 178 8.04 -3.36 -9.77
CA LEU A 178 8.72 -3.31 -8.49
C LEU A 178 10.26 -3.46 -8.58
N PRO A 179 10.84 -4.38 -9.39
CA PRO A 179 12.30 -4.50 -9.47
C PRO A 179 12.99 -3.20 -9.92
N GLY A 180 12.44 -2.53 -10.93
CA GLY A 180 12.98 -1.26 -11.41
C GLY A 180 12.81 -0.12 -10.39
N PHE A 181 11.78 -0.19 -9.55
CA PHE A 181 11.61 0.74 -8.44
C PHE A 181 12.65 0.51 -7.34
N ILE A 182 12.97 -0.74 -7.00
CA ILE A 182 14.02 -1.07 -6.03
C ILE A 182 15.37 -0.49 -6.48
N ASP A 183 15.72 -0.63 -7.75
CA ASP A 183 16.95 -0.05 -8.31
C ASP A 183 16.97 1.49 -8.20
N TYR A 184 15.81 2.12 -8.43
CA TYR A 184 15.65 3.55 -8.24
C TYR A 184 15.87 3.98 -6.78
N VAL A 185 15.27 3.27 -5.82
CA VAL A 185 15.44 3.57 -4.39
C VAL A 185 16.89 3.34 -3.96
N ALA A 186 17.53 2.26 -4.41
CA ALA A 186 18.93 2.00 -4.11
C ALA A 186 19.84 3.15 -4.60
N SER A 187 19.62 3.60 -5.84
CA SER A 187 20.35 4.74 -6.41
C SER A 187 20.11 6.04 -5.65
N TRP A 188 18.86 6.25 -5.19
CA TRP A 188 18.50 7.41 -4.38
C TRP A 188 19.21 7.37 -3.01
N VAL A 189 19.18 6.23 -2.30
CA VAL A 189 19.86 6.06 -1.01
C VAL A 189 21.36 6.29 -1.15
N GLU A 190 21.99 5.71 -2.18
CA GLU A 190 23.43 5.91 -2.44
C GLU A 190 23.77 7.39 -2.63
N LYS A 191 22.95 8.12 -3.40
CA LYS A 191 23.11 9.56 -3.59
C LYS A 191 22.98 10.33 -2.28
N GLU A 192 21.96 10.03 -1.47
CA GLU A 192 21.75 10.71 -0.19
C GLU A 192 22.88 10.43 0.81
N VAL A 193 23.48 9.23 0.76
CA VAL A 193 24.66 8.87 1.56
C VAL A 193 25.89 9.67 1.13
N ILE A 194 26.13 9.81 -0.17
CA ILE A 194 27.24 10.61 -0.71
C ILE A 194 27.08 12.08 -0.34
N ASP A 195 25.87 12.62 -0.44
CA ASP A 195 25.56 14.02 -0.14
C ASP A 195 25.57 14.33 1.36
N HIS A 196 25.38 13.32 2.22
CA HIS A 196 25.13 13.50 3.66
C HIS A 196 26.13 14.43 4.38
N PRO A 197 27.46 14.28 4.25
CA PRO A 197 28.40 15.13 4.99
C PRO A 197 28.29 16.63 4.65
N ALA A 198 28.01 16.94 3.39
CA ALA A 198 27.84 18.32 2.93
C ALA A 198 26.51 18.89 3.43
N VAL A 199 25.45 18.09 3.37
CA VAL A 199 24.12 18.45 3.83
C VAL A 199 24.09 18.65 5.35
N GLU A 200 24.68 17.74 6.13
CA GLU A 200 24.77 17.84 7.59
C GLU A 200 25.49 19.12 8.02
N SER A 201 26.56 19.49 7.31
CA SER A 201 27.32 20.72 7.56
C SER A 201 26.48 21.98 7.34
N ILE A 202 25.69 22.03 6.26
CA ILE A 202 24.78 23.14 5.96
C ILE A 202 23.66 23.21 7.00
N HIS A 203 23.05 22.07 7.31
CA HIS A 203 21.97 21.97 8.29
C HIS A 203 22.41 22.42 9.70
N ALA A 204 23.62 22.04 10.13
CA ALA A 204 24.20 22.46 11.40
C ALA A 204 24.44 23.98 11.46
N MET A 205 24.89 24.59 10.36
CA MET A 205 25.05 26.06 10.27
C MET A 205 23.70 26.77 10.38
N TYR A 206 22.67 26.28 9.68
CA TYR A 206 21.33 26.87 9.71
C TYR A 206 20.69 26.78 11.10
N THR A 207 20.73 25.60 11.73
CA THR A 207 20.23 25.38 13.10
C THR A 207 20.89 26.32 14.11
N ARG A 208 22.20 26.56 13.96
CA ARG A 208 22.95 27.48 14.82
C ARG A 208 22.53 28.94 14.62
N HIS A 209 22.29 29.36 13.37
CA HIS A 209 21.89 30.74 13.06
C HIS A 209 20.48 31.05 13.59
N HIS A 210 19.53 30.12 13.46
CA HIS A 210 18.17 30.30 13.99
C HIS A 210 18.10 30.24 15.52
N ARG A 211 19.01 29.49 16.18
CA ARG A 211 19.07 29.46 17.65
C ARG A 211 19.50 30.79 18.26
N HIS A 212 20.27 31.60 17.54
CA HIS A 212 20.70 32.94 17.98
C HIS A 212 19.68 34.05 17.71
N LEU A 213 18.59 33.76 16.98
CA LEU A 213 17.54 34.73 16.65
C LEU A 213 16.24 34.52 17.46
N ARG A 214 16.21 33.60 18.43
CA ARG A 214 15.14 33.59 19.45
C ARG A 214 15.44 34.71 20.45
N PRO A 215 14.64 35.79 20.53
CA PRO A 215 14.77 36.69 21.66
C PRO A 215 14.40 35.89 22.90
N GLU A 216 15.25 35.95 23.93
CA GLU A 216 14.87 35.59 25.28
C GLU A 216 13.61 36.40 25.62
N SER A 217 12.45 35.78 25.53
CA SER A 217 11.21 36.34 26.02
C SER A 217 11.35 36.44 27.54
N LEU A 218 11.75 37.63 27.97
CA LEU A 218 11.54 38.24 29.28
C LEU A 218 10.65 37.41 30.20
N SER A 219 11.31 36.73 31.15
CA SER A 219 10.71 36.34 32.42
C SER A 219 10.23 37.61 33.15
N GLY A 220 8.95 37.95 32.95
CA GLY A 220 8.27 38.96 33.76
C GLY A 220 8.01 38.43 35.17
N PRO A 221 8.25 39.22 36.23
CA PRO A 221 7.96 38.79 37.59
C PRO A 221 6.44 38.73 37.81
N SER A 222 5.97 37.53 38.19
CA SER A 222 4.63 37.32 38.72
C SER A 222 4.46 38.13 40.00
N THR A 223 3.67 39.20 39.94
CA THR A 223 3.13 39.89 41.11
C THR A 223 1.63 39.63 41.14
N GLY A 224 1.22 38.64 41.94
CA GLY A 224 -0.19 38.43 42.25
C GLY A 224 -0.68 39.48 43.25
N PRO A 225 -1.94 39.93 43.19
CA PRO A 225 -2.47 40.82 44.19
C PRO A 225 -2.95 40.01 45.41
N THR A 226 -2.43 40.37 46.57
CA THR A 226 -3.16 40.26 47.84
C THR A 226 -4.33 41.24 47.81
N TYR A 227 -5.56 40.74 47.78
CA TYR A 227 -6.65 40.97 48.75
C TYR A 227 -7.91 40.23 48.29
#